data_AF-I2GHS7-F1
#
_entry.id   AF-I2GHS7-F1
#
_cell.length_a   1.000
_cell.length_b   1.000
_cell.length_c   1.000
_cell.angle_alpha   90.00
_cell.angle_beta   90.00
_cell.angle_gamma   90.00
#
_symmetry.space_group_name_H-M   'P 1'
#
loop_
_entity.id
_entity.type
_entity.pdbx_description
1 polymer ?
#
loop_
_entity_poly.entity_id
_entity_poly.type
_entity_poly.pdbx_seq_one_letter_code
_entity_poly.pdbx_strand_id
1 'polypeptide(L)'
;MNYLLTLLGAVLIANPVVTPNWKEVGKLKTRDAKDIKSSTWSIGGETLDRDYTDYQSYKTYLGPLGAKRIRLQGGWAKCEKVKGEYDFKWLDAVIPDAASRGVAPWVELSYGNPIYEGGGEAKLMGRIPTSAEGLTAWDNWVRAMVTRYKGQVPEWEIWNEPDGNPLNTGSELGVFYIRTARLVKSIQPDARLIALGMASVTKLDWLRDFFEVLKRENALDLVDILTYHGYSPNPDDSYPKIEEMRKLVWSYNRSAGRPKIVFMQGENGAPSTPSAQTIGALRQYDWSELTQAKWDLRRMLGDHGRGIATNLFTISDIHYAAGDHMVGVNTKGLLKTKPDKTIERPKLAYQAAQHVFSLFDETIETLQQVKPTVNQETVNAFAYRHKKNGGSLITIWSKEARPADEYTPKPTTITVEGQFKQPVFVDLITGKVYDIPKEQWSKTGKQVTFTAVPVPDYPVLIADKAALAAVL
;
A
#
# COMPACT_ATOMS: atom_id res chain seq x y z
N MET A 1 12.90 18.34 61.86
CA MET A 1 13.63 17.55 60.85
C MET A 1 12.68 17.35 59.69
N ASN A 2 12.91 18.09 58.61
CA ASN A 2 12.04 18.19 57.43
C ASN A 2 12.20 16.99 56.47
N TYR A 3 11.21 16.89 55.58
CA TYR A 3 11.24 16.30 54.23
C TYR A 3 10.98 14.77 54.15
N LEU A 4 10.18 14.24 53.21
CA LEU A 4 9.51 14.78 52.03
C LEU A 4 8.38 13.79 51.67
N LEU A 5 7.11 14.24 51.62
CA LEU A 5 6.05 13.49 50.92
C LEU A 5 6.29 13.66 49.43
N THR A 6 6.69 12.61 48.73
CA THR A 6 6.73 12.59 47.26
C THR A 6 5.31 12.35 46.75
N LEU A 7 4.64 13.42 46.31
CA LEU A 7 3.49 13.31 45.43
C LEU A 7 3.96 12.65 44.13
N LEU A 8 3.54 11.40 43.91
CA LEU A 8 3.51 10.80 42.59
C LEU A 8 2.50 11.59 41.75
N GLY A 9 3.02 12.60 41.04
CA GLY A 9 2.29 13.24 39.97
C GLY A 9 1.90 12.18 38.96
N ALA A 10 0.60 11.94 38.80
CA ALA A 10 0.10 11.23 37.65
C ALA A 10 0.54 12.03 36.42
N VAL A 11 1.56 11.53 35.71
CA VAL A 11 1.81 11.94 34.34
C VAL A 11 0.52 11.60 33.61
N LEU A 12 -0.27 12.64 33.28
CA LEU A 12 -1.31 12.49 32.28
C LEU A 12 -0.59 12.03 31.02
N ILE A 13 -0.66 10.73 30.72
CA ILE A 13 -0.32 10.20 29.41
C ILE A 13 -1.31 10.90 28.48
N ALA A 14 -0.83 11.90 27.74
CA ALA A 14 -1.62 12.52 26.69
C ALA A 14 -2.11 11.38 25.78
N ASN A 15 -3.43 11.24 25.65
CA ASN A 15 -4.00 10.29 24.69
C ASN A 15 -3.44 10.68 23.31
N PRO A 16 -2.61 9.84 22.67
CA PRO A 16 -1.87 10.25 21.49
C PRO A 16 -2.72 10.14 20.20
N VAL A 17 -4.00 9.81 20.39
CA VAL A 17 -5.11 9.76 19.43
C VAL A 17 -6.16 10.79 19.82
N VAL A 18 -6.88 11.34 18.85
CA VAL A 18 -7.74 12.49 19.06
C VAL A 18 -8.98 12.03 19.81
N THR A 19 -9.22 12.64 20.96
CA THR A 19 -10.41 12.38 21.76
C THR A 19 -11.17 13.69 21.87
N PRO A 20 -12.09 14.00 20.94
CA PRO A 20 -12.89 15.21 21.05
C PRO A 20 -13.75 15.13 22.32
N ASN A 21 -14.09 16.29 22.89
CA ASN A 21 -15.07 16.37 23.98
C ASN A 21 -16.51 16.24 23.44
N TRP A 22 -16.75 15.21 22.64
CA TRP A 22 -18.00 14.89 21.97
C TRP A 22 -18.52 13.55 22.47
N LYS A 23 -19.82 13.30 22.28
CA LYS A 23 -20.44 12.04 22.70
C LYS A 23 -19.98 10.89 21.81
N GLU A 24 -19.32 9.88 22.38
CA GLU A 24 -19.04 8.61 21.70
C GLU A 24 -20.36 7.88 21.42
N VAL A 25 -20.58 7.47 20.16
CA VAL A 25 -21.83 6.84 19.69
C VAL A 25 -21.62 5.48 19.03
N GLY A 26 -20.38 5.00 18.97
CA GLY A 26 -20.07 3.68 18.46
C GLY A 26 -18.60 3.49 18.15
N LYS A 27 -18.31 2.35 17.54
CA LYS A 27 -16.98 1.98 17.06
C LYS A 27 -17.12 1.27 15.71
N LEU A 28 -16.22 1.56 14.78
CA LEU A 28 -16.17 0.86 13.51
C LEU A 28 -15.93 -0.64 13.73
N LYS A 29 -16.77 -1.45 13.10
CA LYS A 29 -16.58 -2.89 12.91
C LYS A 29 -15.65 -3.12 11.73
N THR A 30 -14.88 -4.20 11.82
CA THR A 30 -14.03 -4.67 10.72
C THR A 30 -14.74 -5.78 9.95
N ARG A 31 -14.32 -6.01 8.70
CA ARG A 31 -14.91 -7.00 7.80
C ARG A 31 -13.81 -7.92 7.28
N ASP A 32 -14.12 -9.20 7.18
CA ASP A 32 -13.24 -10.16 6.51
C ASP A 32 -13.19 -9.85 5.00
N ALA A 33 -12.07 -10.14 4.35
CA ALA A 33 -11.92 -9.99 2.92
C ALA A 33 -13.01 -10.73 2.12
N LYS A 34 -13.58 -11.82 2.65
CA LYS A 34 -14.71 -12.53 2.04
C LYS A 34 -16.02 -11.75 2.05
N ASP A 35 -16.21 -10.88 3.03
CA ASP A 35 -17.38 -10.02 3.16
C ASP A 35 -17.22 -8.73 2.34
N ILE A 36 -16.04 -8.49 1.76
CA ILE A 36 -15.74 -7.35 0.90
C ILE A 36 -15.74 -7.83 -0.56
N LYS A 37 -16.68 -7.31 -1.34
CA LYS A 37 -16.84 -7.72 -2.75
C LYS A 37 -15.65 -7.28 -3.61
N SER A 38 -15.27 -6.00 -3.55
CA SER A 38 -14.03 -5.50 -4.16
C SER A 38 -13.56 -4.20 -3.51
N SER A 39 -12.26 -3.93 -3.61
CA SER A 39 -11.62 -2.68 -3.16
C SER A 39 -10.28 -2.51 -3.89
N THR A 40 -9.67 -1.33 -3.76
CA THR A 40 -8.33 -1.05 -4.33
C THR A 40 -7.18 -1.45 -3.40
N TRP A 41 -7.48 -2.02 -2.24
CA TRP A 41 -6.52 -2.26 -1.17
C TRP A 41 -5.77 -3.58 -1.34
N SER A 42 -4.46 -3.50 -1.20
CA SER A 42 -3.55 -4.64 -1.24
C SER A 42 -2.65 -4.62 -0.01
N ILE A 43 -2.18 -5.79 0.40
CA ILE A 43 -1.21 -5.97 1.46
C ILE A 43 0.04 -6.66 0.92
N GLY A 44 1.21 -6.21 1.38
CA GLY A 44 2.46 -6.87 1.08
C GLY A 44 2.58 -8.25 1.73
N GLY A 45 2.98 -9.23 0.94
CA GLY A 45 3.45 -10.56 1.37
C GLY A 45 4.81 -10.88 0.74
N GLU A 46 5.61 -9.84 0.47
CA GLU A 46 6.89 -9.92 -0.21
C GLU A 46 7.93 -10.68 0.61
N THR A 47 9.09 -10.99 -0.01
CA THR A 47 10.27 -11.62 0.60
C THR A 47 10.13 -13.09 1.05
N LEU A 48 8.97 -13.71 0.84
CA LEU A 48 8.79 -15.16 1.04
C LEU A 48 9.71 -15.99 0.14
N ASP A 49 10.08 -15.47 -1.04
CA ASP A 49 11.04 -16.05 -1.97
C ASP A 49 12.46 -16.19 -1.41
N ARG A 50 12.75 -15.55 -0.27
CA ARG A 50 14.05 -15.60 0.42
C ARG A 50 13.91 -16.00 1.89
N ASP A 51 12.73 -16.49 2.28
CA ASP A 51 12.44 -16.97 3.63
C ASP A 51 12.58 -15.91 4.74
N TYR A 52 12.43 -14.62 4.43
CA TYR A 52 12.53 -13.55 5.43
C TYR A 52 11.25 -13.36 6.27
N THR A 53 10.13 -13.92 5.81
CA THR A 53 8.84 -13.96 6.50
C THR A 53 8.29 -15.39 6.51
N ASP A 54 7.22 -15.64 7.29
CA ASP A 54 6.53 -16.93 7.32
C ASP A 54 5.02 -16.77 7.09
N TYR A 55 4.57 -17.15 5.90
CA TYR A 55 3.16 -17.14 5.54
C TYR A 55 2.30 -18.00 6.47
N GLN A 56 2.79 -19.16 6.90
CA GLN A 56 1.99 -20.06 7.73
C GLN A 56 1.68 -19.44 9.09
N SER A 57 2.60 -18.61 9.60
CA SER A 57 2.41 -17.85 10.83
C SER A 57 1.39 -16.71 10.70
N TYR A 58 1.31 -16.01 9.56
CA TYR A 58 0.39 -14.86 9.43
C TYR A 58 -0.93 -15.15 8.68
N LYS A 59 -1.10 -16.29 8.00
CA LYS A 59 -2.26 -16.54 7.12
C LYS A 59 -3.62 -16.36 7.79
N THR A 60 -3.73 -16.58 9.11
CA THR A 60 -4.98 -16.39 9.86
C THR A 60 -5.38 -14.93 10.02
N TYR A 61 -4.45 -13.99 9.84
CA TYR A 61 -4.70 -12.55 9.87
C TYR A 61 -5.08 -12.01 8.47
N LEU A 62 -4.75 -12.73 7.40
CA LEU A 62 -4.88 -12.23 6.03
C LEU A 62 -6.35 -11.95 5.63
N GLY A 63 -7.27 -12.86 5.92
CA GLY A 63 -8.71 -12.66 5.68
C GLY A 63 -9.28 -11.53 6.54
N PRO A 64 -9.14 -11.58 7.88
CA PRO A 64 -9.64 -10.56 8.79
C PRO A 64 -9.08 -9.16 8.56
N LEU A 65 -7.93 -9.01 7.89
CA LEU A 65 -7.36 -7.71 7.53
C LEU A 65 -8.26 -6.93 6.57
N GLY A 66 -8.97 -7.61 5.66
CA GLY A 66 -9.89 -6.99 4.70
C GLY A 66 -9.27 -6.48 3.40
N ALA A 67 -7.95 -6.66 3.20
CA ALA A 67 -7.31 -6.39 1.91
C ALA A 67 -7.86 -7.33 0.83
N LYS A 68 -7.97 -6.87 -0.42
CA LYS A 68 -8.50 -7.69 -1.53
C LYS A 68 -7.42 -8.31 -2.39
N ARG A 69 -6.16 -7.88 -2.23
CA ARG A 69 -5.01 -8.44 -2.92
C ARG A 69 -3.83 -8.63 -1.97
N ILE A 70 -2.99 -9.62 -2.26
CA ILE A 70 -1.68 -9.80 -1.61
C ILE A 70 -0.58 -9.80 -2.68
N ARG A 71 0.44 -8.96 -2.49
CA ARG A 71 1.61 -8.91 -3.38
C ARG A 71 2.65 -9.95 -2.94
N LEU A 72 3.03 -10.86 -3.82
CA LEU A 72 3.98 -11.95 -3.56
C LEU A 72 5.13 -11.89 -4.56
N GLN A 73 6.34 -12.28 -4.13
CA GLN A 73 7.49 -12.46 -5.02
C GLN A 73 7.63 -13.94 -5.38
N GLY A 74 7.72 -14.25 -6.68
CA GLY A 74 7.70 -15.62 -7.21
C GLY A 74 9.00 -16.38 -7.00
N GLY A 75 10.15 -15.71 -6.88
CA GLY A 75 11.42 -16.30 -6.50
C GLY A 75 11.97 -17.36 -7.43
N TRP A 76 12.51 -16.98 -8.61
CA TRP A 76 13.04 -17.96 -9.57
C TRP A 76 14.09 -18.90 -8.95
N ALA A 77 15.13 -18.36 -8.32
CA ALA A 77 16.18 -19.16 -7.68
C ALA A 77 15.68 -20.06 -6.54
N LYS A 78 14.59 -19.69 -5.85
CA LYS A 78 13.98 -20.54 -4.83
C LYS A 78 13.19 -21.69 -5.46
N CYS A 79 12.52 -21.43 -6.57
CA CYS A 79 11.76 -22.42 -7.31
C CYS A 79 12.66 -23.41 -8.06
N GLU A 80 13.84 -23.00 -8.53
CA GLU A 80 14.68 -23.83 -9.38
C GLU A 80 16.12 -23.89 -8.84
N LYS A 81 16.41 -24.96 -8.09
CA LYS A 81 17.75 -25.21 -7.51
C LYS A 81 18.62 -26.10 -8.38
N VAL A 82 17.99 -26.87 -9.27
CA VAL A 82 18.63 -27.75 -10.25
C VAL A 82 18.05 -27.37 -11.62
N LYS A 83 18.90 -27.21 -12.64
CA LYS A 83 18.48 -26.74 -13.96
C LYS A 83 17.36 -27.64 -14.53
N GLY A 84 16.22 -27.04 -14.85
CA GLY A 84 15.03 -27.68 -15.38
C GLY A 84 14.10 -28.33 -14.34
N GLU A 85 14.47 -28.33 -13.07
CA GLU A 85 13.70 -28.97 -11.99
C GLU A 85 13.10 -27.92 -11.04
N TYR A 86 11.77 -27.82 -11.06
CA TYR A 86 11.03 -26.83 -10.29
C TYR A 86 10.41 -27.42 -9.01
N ASP A 87 10.71 -26.81 -7.85
CA ASP A 87 10.00 -27.03 -6.59
C ASP A 87 9.09 -25.84 -6.25
N PHE A 88 7.80 -26.02 -6.49
CA PHE A 88 6.76 -25.03 -6.23
C PHE A 88 6.01 -25.25 -4.91
N LYS A 89 6.40 -26.23 -4.08
CA LYS A 89 5.63 -26.62 -2.88
C LYS A 89 5.33 -25.45 -1.94
N TRP A 90 6.28 -24.52 -1.79
CA TRP A 90 6.10 -23.36 -0.93
C TRP A 90 5.06 -22.37 -1.48
N LEU A 91 5.01 -22.15 -2.81
CA LEU A 91 3.98 -21.33 -3.46
C LEU A 91 2.63 -22.05 -3.48
N ASP A 92 2.62 -23.38 -3.61
CA ASP A 92 1.40 -24.21 -3.53
C ASP A 92 0.71 -24.10 -2.16
N ALA A 93 1.49 -23.85 -1.11
CA ALA A 93 0.98 -23.62 0.24
C ALA A 93 0.49 -22.18 0.49
N VAL A 94 0.80 -21.24 -0.41
CA VAL A 94 0.56 -19.80 -0.25
C VAL A 94 -0.54 -19.32 -1.19
N ILE A 95 -0.37 -19.48 -2.51
CA ILE A 95 -1.24 -18.88 -3.54
C ILE A 95 -2.69 -19.38 -3.41
N PRO A 96 -2.98 -20.69 -3.37
CA PRO A 96 -4.34 -21.19 -3.22
C PRO A 96 -4.97 -20.82 -1.87
N ASP A 97 -4.18 -20.85 -0.79
CA ASP A 97 -4.68 -20.51 0.55
C ASP A 97 -5.05 -19.03 0.65
N ALA A 98 -4.23 -18.12 0.12
CA ALA A 98 -4.55 -16.69 0.05
C ALA A 98 -5.83 -16.42 -0.75
N ALA A 99 -5.94 -17.01 -1.95
CA ALA A 99 -7.14 -16.92 -2.78
C ALA A 99 -8.38 -17.44 -2.03
N SER A 100 -8.27 -18.57 -1.33
CA SER A 100 -9.36 -19.16 -0.54
C SER A 100 -9.83 -18.29 0.64
N ARG A 101 -9.00 -17.33 1.08
CA ARG A 101 -9.31 -16.32 2.10
C ARG A 101 -9.99 -15.08 1.52
N GLY A 102 -10.30 -15.07 0.22
CA GLY A 102 -10.89 -13.92 -0.45
C GLY A 102 -9.86 -12.82 -0.77
N VAL A 103 -8.56 -13.15 -0.73
CA VAL A 103 -7.46 -12.22 -1.02
C VAL A 103 -6.75 -12.69 -2.30
N ALA A 104 -6.93 -11.95 -3.39
CA ALA A 104 -6.41 -12.34 -4.70
C ALA A 104 -4.87 -12.22 -4.75
N PRO A 105 -4.15 -13.28 -5.11
CA PRO A 105 -2.71 -13.21 -5.34
C PRO A 105 -2.36 -12.31 -6.52
N TRP A 106 -1.48 -11.35 -6.29
CA TRP A 106 -0.70 -10.64 -7.31
C TRP A 106 0.74 -11.12 -7.18
N VAL A 107 1.25 -11.79 -8.22
CA VAL A 107 2.57 -12.44 -8.19
C VAL A 107 3.56 -11.70 -9.07
N GLU A 108 4.67 -11.30 -8.48
CA GLU A 108 5.82 -10.74 -9.15
C GLU A 108 6.76 -11.84 -9.66
N LEU A 109 7.09 -11.77 -10.95
CA LEU A 109 8.11 -12.59 -11.59
C LEU A 109 9.47 -11.95 -11.33
N SER A 110 10.17 -12.47 -10.33
CA SER A 110 11.50 -12.04 -9.88
C SER A 110 12.18 -13.15 -9.07
N TYR A 111 13.44 -13.07 -8.68
CA TYR A 111 14.52 -12.34 -9.35
C TYR A 111 15.25 -13.29 -10.32
N GLY A 112 16.55 -13.10 -10.53
CA GLY A 112 17.36 -13.98 -11.37
C GLY A 112 17.70 -15.31 -10.70
N ASN A 113 18.39 -16.18 -11.43
CA ASN A 113 18.87 -17.46 -10.94
C ASN A 113 20.34 -17.70 -11.31
N PRO A 114 21.27 -17.67 -10.33
CA PRO A 114 22.70 -17.76 -10.59
C PRO A 114 23.19 -19.16 -11.01
N ILE A 115 22.34 -20.19 -11.02
CA ILE A 115 22.73 -21.50 -11.57
C ILE A 115 22.89 -21.47 -13.09
N TYR A 116 22.38 -20.42 -13.74
CA TYR A 116 22.54 -20.15 -15.17
C TYR A 116 23.53 -19.01 -15.37
N GLU A 117 24.49 -19.19 -16.28
CA GLU A 117 25.39 -18.11 -16.66
C GLU A 117 24.57 -16.96 -17.25
N GLY A 118 24.70 -15.74 -16.73
CA GLY A 118 23.88 -14.60 -17.15
C GLY A 118 22.38 -14.74 -16.84
N GLY A 119 21.99 -15.61 -15.90
CA GLY A 119 20.62 -15.78 -15.40
C GLY A 119 20.13 -14.68 -14.44
N GLY A 120 20.92 -13.62 -14.25
CA GLY A 120 20.62 -12.55 -13.31
C GLY A 120 20.97 -12.89 -11.86
N GLU A 121 20.57 -12.03 -10.92
CA GLU A 121 20.90 -12.18 -9.49
C GLU A 121 19.65 -12.43 -8.64
N ALA A 122 19.74 -13.33 -7.67
CA ALA A 122 18.63 -13.73 -6.78
C ALA A 122 18.46 -12.79 -5.56
N LYS A 123 18.39 -11.47 -5.78
CA LYS A 123 18.34 -10.47 -4.70
C LYS A 123 17.61 -9.20 -5.09
N LEU A 124 17.27 -8.38 -4.09
CA LEU A 124 16.73 -7.03 -4.27
C LEU A 124 17.63 -6.21 -5.21
N MET A 125 17.02 -5.49 -6.16
CA MET A 125 17.74 -4.73 -7.20
C MET A 125 18.74 -5.60 -7.99
N GLY A 126 18.48 -6.89 -8.13
CA GLY A 126 19.31 -7.79 -8.92
C GLY A 126 19.37 -7.40 -10.39
N ARG A 127 20.44 -7.82 -11.08
CA ARG A 127 20.51 -7.77 -12.55
C ARG A 127 19.48 -8.73 -13.17
N ILE A 128 18.78 -8.28 -14.21
CA ILE A 128 17.92 -9.16 -15.04
C ILE A 128 18.74 -10.22 -15.78
N PRO A 129 18.12 -11.31 -16.27
CA PRO A 129 18.77 -12.25 -17.18
C PRO A 129 19.22 -11.55 -18.48
N THR A 130 20.42 -11.88 -18.96
CA THR A 130 21.03 -11.24 -20.15
C THR A 130 21.58 -12.23 -21.18
N SER A 131 22.00 -13.43 -20.78
CA SER A 131 22.51 -14.43 -21.72
C SER A 131 21.38 -15.17 -22.45
N ALA A 132 21.70 -15.79 -23.59
CA ALA A 132 20.73 -16.62 -24.31
C ALA A 132 20.25 -17.81 -23.46
N GLU A 133 21.14 -18.45 -22.69
CA GLU A 133 20.80 -19.53 -21.77
C GLU A 133 19.88 -19.02 -20.66
N GLY A 134 20.27 -17.93 -19.98
CA GLY A 134 19.51 -17.34 -18.89
C GLY A 134 18.12 -16.86 -19.30
N LEU A 135 18.00 -16.23 -20.47
CA LEU A 135 16.70 -15.80 -21.03
C LEU A 135 15.82 -16.99 -21.44
N THR A 136 16.41 -18.08 -21.91
CA THR A 136 15.66 -19.30 -22.24
C THR A 136 15.16 -19.99 -20.96
N ALA A 137 16.01 -20.08 -19.94
CA ALA A 137 15.65 -20.66 -18.65
C ALA A 137 14.60 -19.80 -17.91
N TRP A 138 14.72 -18.48 -17.98
CA TRP A 138 13.70 -17.54 -17.50
C TRP A 138 12.34 -17.82 -18.14
N ASP A 139 12.28 -17.93 -19.47
CA ASP A 139 11.03 -18.22 -20.18
C ASP A 139 10.42 -19.56 -19.76
N ASN A 140 11.25 -20.58 -19.53
CA ASN A 140 10.78 -21.89 -19.07
C ASN A 140 10.18 -21.79 -17.66
N TRP A 141 10.83 -21.08 -16.74
CA TRP A 141 10.31 -20.87 -15.39
C TRP A 141 9.03 -20.05 -15.39
N VAL A 142 8.98 -18.93 -16.13
CA VAL A 142 7.76 -18.12 -16.29
C VAL A 142 6.63 -18.95 -16.87
N ARG A 143 6.90 -19.78 -17.89
CA ARG A 143 5.90 -20.68 -18.48
C ARG A 143 5.36 -21.66 -17.44
N ALA A 144 6.24 -22.28 -16.65
CA ALA A 144 5.84 -23.20 -15.59
C ALA A 144 5.00 -22.50 -14.52
N MET A 145 5.43 -21.34 -14.03
CA MET A 145 4.75 -20.56 -12.99
C MET A 145 3.37 -20.08 -13.44
N VAL A 146 3.26 -19.46 -14.62
CA VAL A 146 1.98 -18.95 -15.14
C VAL A 146 1.03 -20.10 -15.43
N THR A 147 1.51 -21.17 -16.07
CA THR A 147 0.66 -22.35 -16.36
C THR A 147 0.09 -22.96 -15.09
N ARG A 148 0.91 -23.02 -14.03
CA ARG A 148 0.53 -23.59 -12.74
C ARG A 148 -0.52 -22.76 -12.00
N TYR A 149 -0.37 -21.43 -12.00
CA TYR A 149 -1.17 -20.56 -11.11
C TYR A 149 -2.17 -19.64 -11.81
N LYS A 150 -2.30 -19.67 -13.15
CA LYS A 150 -3.26 -18.83 -13.89
C LYS A 150 -4.72 -18.92 -13.43
N GLY A 151 -5.10 -20.00 -12.74
CA GLY A 151 -6.45 -20.15 -12.17
C GLY A 151 -6.68 -19.34 -10.89
N GLN A 152 -5.61 -18.92 -10.20
CA GLN A 152 -5.67 -18.18 -8.94
C GLN A 152 -5.01 -16.79 -9.04
N VAL A 153 -4.08 -16.59 -9.98
CA VAL A 153 -3.30 -15.36 -10.13
C VAL A 153 -3.83 -14.57 -11.33
N PRO A 154 -4.66 -13.54 -11.12
CA PRO A 154 -5.14 -12.67 -12.19
C PRO A 154 -4.14 -11.59 -12.61
N GLU A 155 -3.17 -11.24 -11.76
CA GLU A 155 -2.23 -10.13 -11.97
C GLU A 155 -0.77 -10.60 -11.83
N TRP A 156 0.05 -10.33 -12.84
CA TRP A 156 1.48 -10.64 -12.85
C TRP A 156 2.30 -9.35 -12.93
N GLU A 157 3.20 -9.15 -11.97
CA GLU A 157 4.20 -8.07 -12.03
C GLU A 157 5.51 -8.60 -12.61
N ILE A 158 6.15 -7.81 -13.46
CA ILE A 158 7.40 -8.19 -14.10
C ILE A 158 8.52 -7.36 -13.49
N TRP A 159 9.36 -8.06 -12.74
CA TRP A 159 10.51 -7.53 -12.00
C TRP A 159 10.16 -6.58 -10.83
N ASN A 160 11.18 -6.25 -10.03
CA ASN A 160 11.09 -5.31 -8.91
C ASN A 160 12.29 -4.39 -8.87
N GLU A 161 12.02 -3.10 -8.66
CA GLU A 161 13.03 -2.05 -8.50
C GLU A 161 14.21 -2.16 -9.47
N PRO A 162 13.95 -2.36 -10.78
CA PRO A 162 15.02 -2.49 -11.76
C PRO A 162 15.89 -1.25 -11.80
N ASP A 163 15.30 -0.08 -11.57
CA ASP A 163 15.96 1.22 -11.54
C ASP A 163 16.93 1.37 -10.36
N GLY A 164 16.90 0.49 -9.37
CA GLY A 164 17.89 0.44 -8.29
C GLY A 164 19.25 -0.12 -8.72
N ASN A 165 19.30 -0.89 -9.82
CA ASN A 165 20.54 -1.44 -10.35
C ASN A 165 21.08 -0.57 -11.50
N PRO A 166 22.31 -0.03 -11.43
CA PRO A 166 22.87 0.82 -12.49
C PRO A 166 23.09 0.08 -13.82
N LEU A 167 23.19 -1.25 -13.80
CA LEU A 167 23.33 -2.07 -15.01
C LEU A 167 22.00 -2.37 -15.69
N ASN A 168 20.86 -2.21 -15.01
CA ASN A 168 19.54 -2.34 -15.62
C ASN A 168 19.17 -1.01 -16.27
N THR A 169 19.45 -0.84 -17.56
CA THR A 169 18.99 0.34 -18.30
C THR A 169 17.48 0.25 -18.60
N GLY A 170 16.81 1.39 -18.76
CA GLY A 170 15.39 1.42 -19.10
C GLY A 170 15.10 0.72 -20.44
N SER A 171 15.98 0.90 -21.43
CA SER A 171 15.87 0.25 -22.73
C SER A 171 15.99 -1.28 -22.65
N GLU A 172 16.99 -1.81 -21.95
CA GLU A 172 17.15 -3.26 -21.79
C GLU A 172 15.96 -3.87 -21.05
N LEU A 173 15.47 -3.19 -20.02
CA LEU A 173 14.30 -3.67 -19.31
C LEU A 173 13.04 -3.60 -20.18
N GLY A 174 12.91 -2.62 -21.08
CA GLY A 174 11.83 -2.56 -22.07
C GLY A 174 11.78 -3.84 -22.92
N VAL A 175 12.94 -4.29 -23.41
CA VAL A 175 13.05 -5.54 -24.20
C VAL A 175 12.69 -6.75 -23.34
N PHE A 176 13.24 -6.84 -22.13
CA PHE A 176 12.98 -7.94 -21.20
C PHE A 176 11.49 -8.03 -20.77
N TYR A 177 10.88 -6.88 -20.49
CA TYR A 177 9.47 -6.76 -20.15
C TYR A 177 8.60 -7.26 -21.29
N ILE A 178 8.82 -6.80 -22.52
CA ILE A 178 8.04 -7.22 -23.69
C ILE A 178 8.13 -8.74 -23.91
N ARG A 179 9.33 -9.32 -23.78
CA ARG A 179 9.54 -10.77 -23.88
C ARG A 179 8.68 -11.52 -22.86
N THR A 180 8.79 -11.13 -21.60
CA THR A 180 8.07 -11.77 -20.49
C THR A 180 6.56 -11.57 -20.59
N ALA A 181 6.11 -10.34 -20.86
CA ALA A 181 4.71 -9.98 -21.00
C ALA A 181 4.01 -10.74 -22.14
N ARG A 182 4.64 -10.83 -23.32
CA ARG A 182 4.10 -11.61 -24.44
C ARG A 182 3.99 -13.10 -24.09
N LEU A 183 4.96 -13.64 -23.37
CA LEU A 183 4.92 -15.02 -22.89
C LEU A 183 3.74 -15.23 -21.92
N VAL A 184 3.57 -14.36 -20.92
CA VAL A 184 2.43 -14.43 -19.98
C VAL A 184 1.10 -14.39 -20.75
N LYS A 185 0.92 -13.41 -21.65
CA LYS A 185 -0.30 -13.28 -22.47
C LYS A 185 -0.55 -14.50 -23.38
N SER A 186 0.49 -15.18 -23.86
CA SER A 186 0.33 -16.40 -24.65
C SER A 186 -0.26 -17.58 -23.85
N ILE A 187 -0.10 -17.58 -22.52
CA ILE A 187 -0.55 -18.65 -21.62
C ILE A 187 -1.88 -18.28 -20.94
N GLN A 188 -2.03 -17.00 -20.60
CA GLN A 188 -3.18 -16.41 -19.92
C GLN A 188 -3.52 -15.05 -20.58
N PRO A 189 -4.29 -15.04 -21.69
CA PRO A 189 -4.59 -13.82 -22.45
C PRO A 189 -5.25 -12.70 -21.62
N ASP A 190 -6.08 -13.08 -20.64
CA ASP A 190 -6.83 -12.17 -19.79
C ASP A 190 -6.04 -11.68 -18.55
N ALA A 191 -4.79 -12.13 -18.37
CA ALA A 191 -4.00 -11.70 -17.22
C ALA A 191 -3.72 -10.20 -17.25
N ARG A 192 -3.79 -9.52 -16.11
CA ARG A 192 -3.34 -8.12 -16.02
C ARG A 192 -1.84 -8.08 -15.79
N LEU A 193 -1.16 -7.22 -16.54
CA LEU A 193 0.28 -7.06 -16.46
C LEU A 193 0.66 -5.78 -15.73
N ILE A 194 1.50 -5.95 -14.72
CA ILE A 194 2.00 -4.91 -13.85
C ILE A 194 3.47 -4.69 -14.16
N ALA A 195 3.85 -3.44 -14.33
CA ALA A 195 5.19 -3.08 -14.76
C ALA A 195 6.00 -2.48 -13.61
N LEU A 196 7.23 -3.00 -13.49
CA LEU A 196 8.42 -2.37 -12.93
C LEU A 196 8.61 -2.40 -11.42
N GLY A 197 7.59 -2.07 -10.61
CA GLY A 197 7.81 -1.84 -9.18
C GLY A 197 8.91 -0.80 -8.96
N MET A 198 8.80 0.37 -9.60
CA MET A 198 9.87 1.39 -9.62
C MET A 198 10.25 1.82 -8.20
N ALA A 199 11.53 1.71 -7.82
CA ALA A 199 12.01 2.18 -6.52
C ALA A 199 11.83 3.70 -6.41
N SER A 200 12.24 4.42 -7.45
CA SER A 200 12.22 5.88 -7.51
C SER A 200 11.05 6.43 -8.33
N VAL A 201 10.45 7.51 -7.81
CA VAL A 201 9.48 8.32 -8.56
C VAL A 201 10.12 9.45 -9.37
N THR A 202 11.45 9.58 -9.34
CA THR A 202 12.19 10.70 -9.96
C THR A 202 13.06 10.29 -11.15
N LYS A 203 13.27 8.99 -11.40
CA LYS A 203 14.08 8.48 -12.52
C LYS A 203 13.31 8.50 -13.85
N LEU A 204 12.86 9.69 -14.26
CA LEU A 204 12.00 9.89 -15.42
C LEU A 204 12.70 9.57 -16.75
N ASP A 205 14.00 9.82 -16.88
CA ASP A 205 14.74 9.51 -18.12
C ASP A 205 14.85 8.00 -18.34
N TRP A 206 15.18 7.26 -17.28
CA TRP A 206 15.18 5.80 -17.30
C TRP A 206 13.80 5.25 -17.69
N LEU A 207 12.73 5.83 -17.14
CA LEU A 207 11.36 5.41 -17.45
C LEU A 207 10.97 5.77 -18.90
N ARG A 208 11.45 6.90 -19.42
CA ARG A 208 11.27 7.30 -20.81
C ARG A 208 11.90 6.28 -21.75
N ASP A 209 13.14 5.87 -21.48
CA ASP A 209 13.85 4.88 -22.29
C ASP A 209 13.09 3.54 -22.35
N PHE A 210 12.52 3.10 -21.22
CA PHE A 210 11.64 1.93 -21.16
C PHE A 210 10.42 2.08 -22.10
N PHE A 211 9.67 3.18 -21.98
CA PHE A 211 8.47 3.39 -22.79
C PHE A 211 8.76 3.63 -24.27
N GLU A 212 9.88 4.24 -24.63
CA GLU A 212 10.29 4.38 -26.04
C GLU A 212 10.56 3.02 -26.70
N VAL A 213 11.13 2.05 -25.96
CA VAL A 213 11.25 0.67 -26.46
C VAL A 213 9.87 0.06 -26.69
N LEU A 214 8.95 0.13 -25.71
CA LEU A 214 7.59 -0.40 -25.88
C LEU A 214 6.85 0.26 -27.05
N LYS A 215 7.02 1.57 -27.24
CA LYS A 215 6.44 2.29 -28.37
C LYS A 215 7.00 1.80 -29.70
N ARG A 216 8.32 1.68 -29.83
CA ARG A 216 9.00 1.18 -31.04
C ARG A 216 8.52 -0.22 -31.43
N GLU A 217 8.34 -1.09 -30.44
CA GLU A 217 7.91 -2.48 -30.63
C GLU A 217 6.38 -2.67 -30.70
N ASN A 218 5.61 -1.57 -30.73
CA ASN A 218 4.14 -1.56 -30.69
C ASN A 218 3.58 -2.44 -29.55
N ALA A 219 4.13 -2.28 -28.35
CA ALA A 219 3.92 -3.11 -27.17
C ALA A 219 3.46 -2.32 -25.93
N LEU A 220 3.05 -1.06 -26.11
CA LEU A 220 2.54 -0.20 -25.02
C LEU A 220 1.30 -0.79 -24.32
N ASP A 221 0.55 -1.64 -25.01
CA ASP A 221 -0.64 -2.31 -24.47
C ASP A 221 -0.36 -3.56 -23.66
N LEU A 222 0.91 -3.91 -23.50
CA LEU A 222 1.34 -4.90 -22.53
C LEU A 222 1.41 -4.35 -21.10
N VAL A 223 1.24 -3.04 -20.90
CA VAL A 223 1.26 -2.41 -19.56
C VAL A 223 -0.16 -2.04 -19.16
N ASP A 224 -0.78 -2.85 -18.30
CA ASP A 224 -2.09 -2.53 -17.73
C ASP A 224 -1.94 -1.60 -16.50
N ILE A 225 -0.91 -1.83 -15.69
CA ILE A 225 -0.61 -1.08 -14.47
C ILE A 225 0.88 -0.74 -14.43
N LEU A 226 1.21 0.48 -14.03
CA LEU A 226 2.55 0.86 -13.60
C LEU A 226 2.60 0.95 -12.07
N THR A 227 3.55 0.25 -11.45
CA THR A 227 3.80 0.29 -10.00
C THR A 227 5.04 1.12 -9.66
N TYR A 228 4.97 1.79 -8.51
CA TYR A 228 6.08 2.56 -7.94
C TYR A 228 6.05 2.52 -6.41
N HIS A 229 7.20 2.72 -5.78
CA HIS A 229 7.37 2.66 -4.33
C HIS A 229 7.51 4.07 -3.75
N GLY A 230 8.62 4.78 -4.05
CA GLY A 230 8.77 6.21 -3.75
C GLY A 230 8.56 6.57 -2.28
N TYR A 231 9.41 6.04 -1.40
CA TYR A 231 9.36 6.32 0.04
C TYR A 231 9.71 7.78 0.36
N SER A 232 8.92 8.40 1.24
CA SER A 232 9.15 9.73 1.80
C SER A 232 8.87 9.72 3.32
N PRO A 233 9.68 10.40 4.15
CA PRO A 233 9.41 10.50 5.59
C PRO A 233 8.03 11.10 5.87
N ASN A 234 7.65 12.15 5.16
CA ASN A 234 6.29 12.66 5.14
C ASN A 234 5.59 12.12 3.87
N PRO A 235 4.59 11.24 3.98
CA PRO A 235 4.01 10.59 2.80
C PRO A 235 3.35 11.60 1.87
N ASP A 236 2.87 12.71 2.40
CA ASP A 236 2.21 13.80 1.68
C ASP A 236 3.14 14.52 0.67
N ASP A 237 4.45 14.47 0.86
CA ASP A 237 5.43 15.15 -0.01
C ASP A 237 5.75 14.37 -1.30
N SER A 238 5.24 13.14 -1.43
CA SER A 238 5.52 12.25 -2.56
C SER A 238 4.79 12.67 -3.84
N TYR A 239 3.63 13.33 -3.71
CA TYR A 239 2.69 13.51 -4.83
C TYR A 239 3.18 14.39 -5.98
N PRO A 240 3.91 15.50 -5.77
CA PRO A 240 4.39 16.32 -6.90
C PRO A 240 5.20 15.50 -7.92
N LYS A 241 6.10 14.63 -7.43
CA LYS A 241 6.93 13.77 -8.29
C LYS A 241 6.16 12.60 -8.89
N ILE A 242 5.19 12.05 -8.16
CA ILE A 242 4.26 11.05 -8.72
C ILE A 242 3.45 11.66 -9.88
N GLU A 243 3.01 12.91 -9.78
CA GLU A 243 2.27 13.58 -10.84
C GLU A 243 3.15 13.93 -12.06
N GLU A 244 4.44 14.25 -11.86
CA GLU A 244 5.42 14.34 -12.97
C GLU A 244 5.57 13.00 -13.69
N MET A 245 5.69 11.89 -12.96
CA MET A 245 5.73 10.54 -13.52
C MET A 245 4.43 10.19 -14.26
N ARG A 246 3.26 10.50 -13.69
CA ARG A 246 1.95 10.30 -14.34
C ARG A 246 1.85 11.02 -15.66
N LYS A 247 2.27 12.29 -15.71
CA LYS A 247 2.30 13.07 -16.96
C LYS A 247 3.19 12.41 -18.01
N LEU A 248 4.39 11.94 -17.64
CA LEU A 248 5.28 11.25 -18.57
C LEU A 248 4.62 9.98 -19.13
N VAL A 249 4.18 9.08 -18.26
CA VAL A 249 3.62 7.78 -18.63
C VAL A 249 2.35 7.95 -19.46
N TRP A 250 1.46 8.87 -19.06
CA TRP A 250 0.26 9.12 -19.82
C TRP A 250 0.49 9.88 -21.13
N SER A 251 1.68 10.44 -21.36
CA SER A 251 2.04 10.97 -22.69
C SER A 251 2.26 9.85 -23.73
N TYR A 252 2.52 8.62 -23.27
CA TYR A 252 2.57 7.41 -24.10
C TYR A 252 1.19 6.77 -24.34
N ASN A 253 0.14 7.20 -23.62
CA ASN A 253 -1.22 6.75 -23.93
C ASN A 253 -1.62 7.32 -25.29
N ARG A 254 -2.04 6.46 -26.23
CA ARG A 254 -2.50 6.92 -27.54
C ARG A 254 -3.77 7.77 -27.42
N SER A 255 -3.88 8.77 -28.30
CA SER A 255 -5.09 9.57 -28.52
C SER A 255 -6.26 8.67 -28.91
N ALA A 256 -7.41 8.89 -28.26
CA ALA A 256 -8.73 8.30 -28.51
C ALA A 256 -8.88 6.77 -28.33
N GLY A 257 -9.51 6.37 -27.21
CA GLY A 257 -10.26 5.11 -27.11
C GLY A 257 -9.71 4.01 -26.19
N ARG A 258 -8.49 4.15 -25.64
CA ARG A 258 -7.95 3.18 -24.66
C ARG A 258 -7.93 3.74 -23.24
N PRO A 259 -8.21 2.91 -22.21
CA PRO A 259 -8.01 3.32 -20.82
C PRO A 259 -6.57 3.75 -20.59
N LYS A 260 -6.37 4.78 -19.77
CA LYS A 260 -5.03 5.18 -19.35
C LYS A 260 -4.37 4.04 -18.57
N ILE A 261 -3.05 3.86 -18.72
CA ILE A 261 -2.25 3.01 -17.82
C ILE A 261 -2.62 3.36 -16.37
N VAL A 262 -3.04 2.34 -15.61
CA VAL A 262 -3.41 2.52 -14.21
C VAL A 262 -2.15 2.72 -13.39
N PHE A 263 -2.20 3.64 -12.42
CA PHE A 263 -1.13 3.83 -11.47
C PHE A 263 -1.47 3.16 -10.15
N MET A 264 -0.51 2.43 -9.60
CA MET A 264 -0.62 1.80 -8.30
C MET A 264 0.65 2.07 -7.49
N GLN A 265 0.48 2.49 -6.25
CA GLN A 265 1.55 2.46 -5.28
C GLN A 265 1.78 0.98 -4.93
N GLY A 266 2.98 0.46 -5.22
CA GLY A 266 3.28 -0.98 -5.22
C GLY A 266 3.96 -1.51 -3.95
N GLU A 267 4.64 -0.66 -3.19
CA GLU A 267 5.28 -1.00 -1.92
C GLU A 267 5.56 0.26 -1.07
N ASN A 268 4.93 0.45 0.09
CA ASN A 268 5.20 1.55 1.02
C ASN A 268 4.64 1.27 2.42
N GLY A 269 5.37 1.71 3.43
CA GLY A 269 4.98 1.68 4.83
C GLY A 269 6.06 2.36 5.68
N ALA A 270 5.74 2.65 6.93
CA ALA A 270 6.71 3.20 7.89
C ALA A 270 7.21 2.14 8.88
N PRO A 271 8.48 2.21 9.33
CA PRO A 271 8.94 1.39 10.43
C PRO A 271 8.12 1.65 11.72
N SER A 272 8.17 0.70 12.65
CA SER A 272 7.42 0.78 13.92
C SER A 272 8.32 0.89 15.16
N THR A 273 9.63 1.09 14.97
CA THR A 273 10.64 1.12 16.04
C THR A 273 11.66 2.23 15.80
N PRO A 274 12.39 2.67 16.85
CA PRO A 274 13.45 3.67 16.72
C PRO A 274 14.50 3.31 15.67
N SER A 275 15.20 4.34 15.19
CA SER A 275 16.20 4.26 14.11
C SER A 275 17.35 3.27 14.39
N ALA A 276 17.66 3.05 15.68
CA ALA A 276 18.67 2.10 16.11
C ALA A 276 18.27 0.62 15.96
N GLN A 277 16.99 0.32 15.74
CA GLN A 277 16.46 -1.05 15.74
C GLN A 277 16.00 -1.53 14.35
N THR A 278 15.49 -0.62 13.52
CA THR A 278 14.90 -0.97 12.23
C THR A 278 15.89 -0.82 11.07
N ILE A 279 15.62 -1.54 9.98
CA ILE A 279 16.38 -1.45 8.72
C ILE A 279 15.48 -1.17 7.52
N GLY A 280 16.10 -1.01 6.35
CA GLY A 280 15.40 -0.70 5.10
C GLY A 280 15.04 0.78 4.94
N ALA A 281 14.10 1.07 4.04
CA ALA A 281 13.66 2.43 3.75
C ALA A 281 13.17 3.16 5.03
N LEU A 282 13.42 4.46 5.13
CA LEU A 282 13.03 5.32 6.27
C LEU A 282 13.68 4.97 7.63
N ARG A 283 14.70 4.10 7.67
CA ARG A 283 15.36 3.69 8.94
C ARG A 283 16.09 4.81 9.69
N GLN A 284 16.46 5.89 9.01
CA GLN A 284 17.23 7.01 9.58
C GLN A 284 16.44 7.89 10.54
N TYR A 285 15.21 7.51 10.86
CA TYR A 285 14.21 8.27 11.57
C TYR A 285 13.71 7.44 12.73
N ASP A 286 13.43 8.08 13.87
CA ASP A 286 12.75 7.39 14.96
C ASP A 286 11.27 7.25 14.66
N TRP A 287 10.79 6.02 14.87
CA TRP A 287 9.41 5.62 14.69
C TRP A 287 8.90 4.85 15.92
N SER A 288 7.59 4.74 15.97
CA SER A 288 6.80 4.05 16.98
C SER A 288 5.65 3.33 16.26
N GLU A 289 4.96 2.42 16.94
CA GLU A 289 3.75 1.82 16.36
C GLU A 289 2.65 2.86 16.06
N LEU A 290 2.63 3.97 16.80
CA LEU A 290 1.70 5.06 16.54
C LEU A 290 2.07 5.84 15.28
N THR A 291 3.33 6.28 15.16
CA THR A 291 3.78 7.03 13.97
C THR A 291 3.74 6.18 12.70
N GLN A 292 3.95 4.86 12.83
CA GLN A 292 3.65 3.89 11.75
C GLN A 292 2.18 3.98 11.33
N ALA A 293 1.24 3.77 12.26
CA ALA A 293 -0.19 3.78 11.95
C ALA A 293 -0.64 5.12 11.33
N LYS A 294 -0.13 6.25 11.85
CA LYS A 294 -0.38 7.59 11.29
C LYS A 294 0.14 7.71 9.86
N TRP A 295 1.37 7.28 9.60
CA TRP A 295 2.00 7.33 8.28
C TRP A 295 1.24 6.47 7.26
N ASP A 296 0.93 5.22 7.63
CA ASP A 296 0.24 4.26 6.78
C ASP A 296 -1.15 4.77 6.39
N LEU A 297 -1.91 5.29 7.36
CA LEU A 297 -3.22 5.92 7.08
C LEU A 297 -3.09 7.09 6.11
N ARG A 298 -2.14 8.00 6.32
CA ARG A 298 -1.92 9.16 5.44
C ARG A 298 -1.57 8.72 4.02
N ARG A 299 -0.72 7.69 3.86
CA ARG A 299 -0.37 7.19 2.54
C ARG A 299 -1.57 6.54 1.86
N MET A 300 -2.25 5.60 2.52
CA MET A 300 -3.44 4.91 1.99
C MET A 300 -4.53 5.89 1.53
N LEU A 301 -4.89 6.85 2.38
CA LEU A 301 -6.00 7.76 2.09
C LEU A 301 -5.60 8.93 1.19
N GLY A 302 -4.33 9.32 1.19
CA GLY A 302 -3.81 10.29 0.23
C GLY A 302 -3.73 9.72 -1.20
N ASP A 303 -3.37 8.44 -1.34
CA ASP A 303 -3.39 7.70 -2.60
C ASP A 303 -4.84 7.50 -3.08
N HIS A 304 -5.71 6.98 -2.21
CA HIS A 304 -7.11 6.72 -2.54
C HIS A 304 -7.88 8.00 -2.92
N GLY A 305 -7.67 9.11 -2.19
CA GLY A 305 -8.21 10.43 -2.53
C GLY A 305 -7.76 10.97 -3.90
N ARG A 306 -6.63 10.47 -4.43
CA ARG A 306 -6.08 10.78 -5.77
C ARG A 306 -6.32 9.67 -6.80
N GLY A 307 -7.18 8.71 -6.47
CA GLY A 307 -7.54 7.60 -7.35
C GLY A 307 -6.35 6.69 -7.66
N ILE A 308 -5.46 6.51 -6.68
CA ILE A 308 -4.33 5.58 -6.76
C ILE A 308 -4.67 4.38 -5.89
N ALA A 309 -4.46 3.17 -6.42
CA ALA A 309 -4.51 1.96 -5.60
C ALA A 309 -3.24 1.86 -4.76
N THR A 310 -3.35 1.24 -3.57
CA THR A 310 -2.25 1.17 -2.58
C THR A 310 -1.98 -0.28 -2.21
N ASN A 311 -0.70 -0.65 -2.17
CA ASN A 311 -0.19 -1.85 -1.53
C ASN A 311 0.59 -1.46 -0.27
N LEU A 312 -0.01 -1.74 0.88
CA LEU A 312 0.58 -1.44 2.18
C LEU A 312 1.70 -2.45 2.46
N PHE A 313 2.93 -1.95 2.61
CA PHE A 313 4.10 -2.76 2.90
C PHE A 313 4.36 -2.76 4.41
N THR A 314 4.23 -3.87 5.12
CA THR A 314 3.89 -5.23 4.66
C THR A 314 3.11 -5.96 5.77
N ILE A 315 2.62 -7.18 5.55
CA ILE A 315 1.77 -7.85 6.56
C ILE A 315 2.52 -8.18 7.87
N SER A 316 3.79 -8.59 7.80
CA SER A 316 4.58 -8.98 8.97
C SER A 316 6.00 -8.42 8.92
N ASP A 317 6.62 -8.24 10.08
CA ASP A 317 8.03 -7.82 10.13
C ASP A 317 8.93 -8.81 9.38
N ILE A 318 9.99 -8.27 8.75
CA ILE A 318 10.86 -9.01 7.84
C ILE A 318 12.23 -9.20 8.49
N HIS A 319 12.71 -10.43 8.53
CA HIS A 319 13.98 -10.81 9.16
C HIS A 319 15.05 -11.06 8.10
N TYR A 320 16.06 -10.21 8.09
CA TYR A 320 17.24 -10.34 7.24
C TYR A 320 18.40 -10.93 8.03
N ALA A 321 19.08 -11.89 7.43
CA ALA A 321 20.21 -12.62 8.00
C ALA A 321 21.56 -12.17 7.42
N ALA A 322 22.65 -12.65 8.02
CA ALA A 322 23.98 -12.42 7.48
C ALA A 322 24.10 -13.01 6.06
N GLY A 323 24.64 -12.22 5.13
CA GLY A 323 24.73 -12.59 3.70
C GLY A 323 23.65 -11.96 2.83
N ASP A 324 22.60 -11.40 3.43
CA ASP A 324 21.61 -10.59 2.73
C ASP A 324 22.16 -9.17 2.44
N HIS A 325 21.45 -8.42 1.59
CA HIS A 325 21.80 -7.04 1.25
C HIS A 325 21.74 -6.05 2.44
N MET A 326 21.11 -6.45 3.53
CA MET A 326 21.10 -5.79 4.84
C MET A 326 20.89 -6.84 5.94
N VAL A 327 21.16 -6.51 7.21
CA VAL A 327 21.03 -7.46 8.34
C VAL A 327 20.18 -6.83 9.44
N GLY A 328 19.24 -7.60 10.01
CA GLY A 328 18.35 -7.16 11.09
C GLY A 328 16.87 -7.26 10.73
N VAL A 329 16.01 -6.55 11.47
CA VAL A 329 14.56 -6.62 11.31
C VAL A 329 14.04 -5.34 10.67
N ASN A 330 13.35 -5.46 9.54
CA ASN A 330 12.59 -4.35 8.96
C ASN A 330 11.21 -4.33 9.62
N THR A 331 11.00 -3.35 10.50
CA THR A 331 9.83 -3.28 11.41
C THR A 331 8.59 -2.63 10.79
N LYS A 332 8.46 -2.64 9.46
CA LYS A 332 7.30 -2.11 8.72
C LYS A 332 6.07 -3.02 8.76
N GLY A 333 6.20 -4.23 9.28
CA GLY A 333 5.09 -5.18 9.36
C GLY A 333 3.92 -4.63 10.15
N LEU A 334 2.69 -4.94 9.72
CA LEU A 334 1.48 -4.72 10.53
C LEU A 334 1.42 -5.69 11.72
N LEU A 335 2.06 -6.84 11.59
CA LEU A 335 2.19 -7.85 12.64
C LEU A 335 3.63 -7.86 13.16
N LYS A 336 3.76 -7.77 14.49
CA LYS A 336 5.05 -7.96 15.17
C LYS A 336 5.39 -9.44 15.17
N THR A 337 6.65 -9.75 14.87
CA THR A 337 7.16 -11.13 14.82
C THR A 337 8.19 -11.39 15.90
N LYS A 338 8.32 -12.65 16.31
CA LYS A 338 9.48 -13.16 17.07
C LYS A 338 10.68 -13.41 16.15
N PRO A 339 11.90 -13.66 16.70
CA PRO A 339 13.08 -13.99 15.89
C PRO A 339 12.93 -15.23 15.00
N ASP A 340 12.03 -16.16 15.34
CA ASP A 340 11.70 -17.33 14.51
C ASP A 340 10.67 -17.04 13.41
N LYS A 341 10.33 -15.76 13.19
CA LYS A 341 9.32 -15.24 12.25
C LYS A 341 7.86 -15.56 12.62
N THR A 342 7.61 -16.25 13.72
CA THR A 342 6.22 -16.47 14.19
C THR A 342 5.60 -15.17 14.68
N ILE A 343 4.28 -15.03 14.55
CA ILE A 343 3.58 -13.80 14.94
C ILE A 343 3.50 -13.70 16.46
N GLU A 344 3.97 -12.59 17.02
CA GLU A 344 3.83 -12.25 18.44
C GLU A 344 2.47 -11.61 18.70
N ARG A 345 2.11 -10.57 17.93
CA ARG A 345 0.83 -9.86 18.02
C ARG A 345 0.61 -8.91 16.83
N PRO A 346 -0.63 -8.49 16.55
CA PRO A 346 -0.86 -7.31 15.72
C PRO A 346 -0.32 -6.03 16.36
N LYS A 347 0.11 -5.08 15.52
CA LYS A 347 0.47 -3.70 15.90
C LYS A 347 -0.71 -2.76 15.73
N LEU A 348 -0.60 -1.53 16.23
CA LEU A 348 -1.60 -0.48 16.02
C LEU A 348 -1.98 -0.29 14.54
N ALA A 349 -1.00 -0.34 13.64
CA ALA A 349 -1.21 -0.17 12.21
C ALA A 349 -2.11 -1.26 11.59
N TYR A 350 -2.13 -2.48 12.15
CA TYR A 350 -3.03 -3.55 11.68
C TYR A 350 -4.50 -3.16 11.85
N GLN A 351 -4.86 -2.69 13.04
CA GLN A 351 -6.23 -2.27 13.33
C GLN A 351 -6.62 -1.02 12.53
N ALA A 352 -5.71 -0.05 12.40
CA ALA A 352 -5.94 1.14 11.58
C ALA A 352 -6.20 0.78 10.10
N ALA A 353 -5.41 -0.15 9.54
CA ALA A 353 -5.62 -0.67 8.18
C ALA A 353 -6.97 -1.40 8.05
N GLN A 354 -7.37 -2.21 9.03
CA GLN A 354 -8.69 -2.88 9.01
C GLN A 354 -9.84 -1.88 8.91
N HIS A 355 -9.81 -0.77 9.64
CA HIS A 355 -10.86 0.26 9.56
C HIS A 355 -10.95 0.85 8.14
N VAL A 356 -9.80 1.16 7.52
CA VAL A 356 -9.77 1.70 6.15
C VAL A 356 -10.25 0.66 5.14
N PHE A 357 -9.73 -0.58 5.21
CA PHE A 357 -10.07 -1.63 4.26
C PHE A 357 -11.54 -2.04 4.33
N SER A 358 -12.12 -2.05 5.53
CA SER A 358 -13.53 -2.40 5.75
C SER A 358 -14.50 -1.30 5.29
N LEU A 359 -14.10 -0.03 5.45
CA LEU A 359 -14.92 1.13 5.14
C LEU A 359 -14.84 1.52 3.66
N PHE A 360 -13.64 1.63 3.09
CA PHE A 360 -13.42 2.13 1.74
C PHE A 360 -13.40 0.97 0.73
N ASP A 361 -14.53 0.30 0.56
CA ASP A 361 -14.73 -0.72 -0.46
C ASP A 361 -15.47 -0.18 -1.69
N GLU A 362 -15.92 -1.07 -2.57
CA GLU A 362 -16.68 -0.70 -3.77
C GLU A 362 -17.95 0.11 -3.52
N THR A 363 -18.48 0.15 -2.29
CA THR A 363 -19.66 0.92 -1.95
C THR A 363 -19.36 2.41 -1.76
N ILE A 364 -18.10 2.76 -1.49
CA ILE A 364 -17.64 4.15 -1.33
C ILE A 364 -16.95 4.62 -2.61
N GLU A 365 -17.47 5.70 -3.19
CA GLU A 365 -16.92 6.34 -4.37
C GLU A 365 -16.10 7.56 -3.99
N THR A 366 -14.87 7.66 -4.49
CA THR A 366 -14.04 8.86 -4.39
C THR A 366 -14.53 9.94 -5.35
N LEU A 367 -14.85 11.13 -4.82
CA LEU A 367 -15.34 12.26 -5.61
C LEU A 367 -14.19 13.21 -5.94
N GLN A 368 -13.32 12.84 -6.87
CA GLN A 368 -12.10 13.60 -7.19
C GLN A 368 -12.35 15.04 -7.65
N GLN A 369 -13.55 15.33 -8.20
CA GLN A 369 -13.96 16.66 -8.65
C GLN A 369 -14.49 17.55 -7.50
N VAL A 370 -14.88 16.95 -6.38
CA VAL A 370 -15.34 17.69 -5.20
C VAL A 370 -14.13 18.01 -4.34
N LYS A 371 -13.82 19.29 -4.19
CA LYS A 371 -12.68 19.78 -3.41
C LYS A 371 -13.20 20.44 -2.12
N PRO A 372 -13.07 19.80 -0.95
CA PRO A 372 -13.33 20.46 0.31
C PRO A 372 -12.45 21.71 0.45
N THR A 373 -13.04 22.81 0.88
CA THR A 373 -12.32 24.04 1.23
C THR A 373 -12.00 24.00 2.71
N VAL A 374 -10.75 24.28 3.06
CA VAL A 374 -10.25 24.29 4.43
C VAL A 374 -9.61 25.64 4.74
N ASN A 375 -9.71 26.12 5.97
CA ASN A 375 -9.11 27.39 6.39
C ASN A 375 -7.61 27.29 6.76
N GLN A 376 -6.97 26.16 6.49
CA GLN A 376 -5.56 25.89 6.77
C GLN A 376 -4.92 25.18 5.56
N GLU A 377 -3.89 25.78 4.96
CA GLU A 377 -3.24 25.25 3.73
C GLU A 377 -2.53 23.90 3.96
N THR A 378 -2.16 23.63 5.21
CA THR A 378 -1.51 22.39 5.63
C THR A 378 -2.50 21.27 5.94
N VAL A 379 -3.78 21.41 5.61
CA VAL A 379 -4.77 20.34 5.77
C VAL A 379 -5.07 19.70 4.41
N ASN A 380 -4.91 18.38 4.35
CA ASN A 380 -5.42 17.56 3.25
C ASN A 380 -6.86 17.16 3.53
N ALA A 381 -7.72 17.22 2.51
CA ALA A 381 -9.11 16.80 2.58
C ALA A 381 -9.57 16.16 1.27
N PHE A 382 -10.29 15.04 1.36
CA PHE A 382 -10.84 14.32 0.21
C PHE A 382 -12.30 13.96 0.47
N ALA A 383 -13.13 14.04 -0.58
CA ALA A 383 -14.56 13.80 -0.50
C ALA A 383 -14.95 12.46 -1.13
N TYR A 384 -15.95 11.82 -0.52
CA TYR A 384 -16.46 10.52 -0.90
C TYR A 384 -17.99 10.47 -0.79
N ARG A 385 -18.59 9.47 -1.42
CA ARG A 385 -20.02 9.20 -1.35
C ARG A 385 -20.30 7.72 -1.32
N HIS A 386 -21.21 7.31 -0.44
CA HIS A 386 -21.76 5.96 -0.47
C HIS A 386 -22.71 5.80 -1.65
N LYS A 387 -22.41 4.88 -2.58
CA LYS A 387 -23.10 4.73 -3.87
C LYS A 387 -24.60 4.45 -3.75
N LYS A 388 -25.02 3.65 -2.76
CA LYS A 388 -26.43 3.27 -2.58
C LYS A 388 -27.30 4.35 -1.93
N ASN A 389 -26.90 4.87 -0.78
CA ASN A 389 -27.73 5.78 0.03
C ASN A 389 -27.40 7.26 -0.15
N GLY A 390 -26.31 7.60 -0.86
CA GLY A 390 -25.91 8.97 -1.17
C GLY A 390 -25.21 9.71 -0.03
N GLY A 391 -25.03 9.11 1.15
CA GLY A 391 -24.38 9.73 2.29
C GLY A 391 -22.93 10.12 1.97
N SER A 392 -22.55 11.34 2.34
CA SER A 392 -21.21 11.89 2.07
C SER A 392 -20.23 11.58 3.20
N LEU A 393 -18.96 11.47 2.85
CA LEU A 393 -17.86 11.38 3.80
C LEU A 393 -16.69 12.25 3.35
N ILE A 394 -15.89 12.74 4.30
CA ILE A 394 -14.63 13.43 4.04
C ILE A 394 -13.53 12.89 4.95
N THR A 395 -12.37 12.55 4.38
CA THR A 395 -11.15 12.29 5.16
C THR A 395 -10.36 13.57 5.30
N ILE A 396 -9.85 13.89 6.49
CA ILE A 396 -9.12 15.12 6.77
C ILE A 396 -7.91 14.86 7.68
N TRP A 397 -6.79 15.54 7.45
CA TRP A 397 -5.61 15.52 8.33
C TRP A 397 -4.67 16.69 8.06
N SER A 398 -3.83 17.00 9.05
CA SER A 398 -2.69 17.89 8.88
C SER A 398 -1.54 17.18 8.19
N LYS A 399 -1.03 17.77 7.10
CA LYS A 399 0.14 17.35 6.32
C LYS A 399 1.38 18.20 6.59
N GLU A 400 1.37 19.03 7.64
CA GLU A 400 2.41 20.04 7.85
C GLU A 400 3.81 19.49 8.15
N ALA A 401 3.88 18.26 8.64
CA ALA A 401 5.13 17.58 8.95
C ALA A 401 4.95 16.06 8.91
N ARG A 402 6.08 15.34 8.98
CA ARG A 402 6.11 13.90 9.26
C ARG A 402 5.26 13.60 10.52
N PRO A 403 4.48 12.50 10.54
CA PRO A 403 3.76 12.09 11.74
C PRO A 403 4.64 12.04 12.98
N ALA A 404 4.13 12.54 14.10
CA ALA A 404 4.83 12.58 15.38
C ALA A 404 4.06 11.80 16.45
N ASP A 405 4.74 11.33 17.49
CA ASP A 405 4.08 10.69 18.64
C ASP A 405 3.17 11.67 19.38
N GLU A 406 3.60 12.93 19.48
CA GLU A 406 2.84 14.02 20.06
C GLU A 406 2.43 15.02 19.00
N TYR A 407 1.14 15.34 18.97
CA TYR A 407 0.59 16.36 18.08
C TYR A 407 -0.64 16.98 18.71
N THR A 408 -0.70 18.31 18.73
CA THR A 408 -1.89 19.04 19.19
C THR A 408 -2.84 19.27 18.02
N PRO A 409 -4.03 18.63 17.99
CA PRO A 409 -4.99 18.82 16.90
C PRO A 409 -5.41 20.28 16.75
N LYS A 410 -5.46 20.78 15.52
CA LYS A 410 -5.80 22.17 15.23
C LYS A 410 -7.29 22.30 14.89
N PRO A 411 -8.05 23.20 15.55
CA PRO A 411 -9.42 23.48 15.19
C PRO A 411 -9.51 24.01 13.75
N THR A 412 -10.18 23.26 12.88
CA THR A 412 -10.24 23.54 11.44
C THR A 412 -11.69 23.76 11.01
N THR A 413 -11.89 24.72 10.12
CA THR A 413 -13.17 24.90 9.42
C THR A 413 -13.08 24.24 8.06
N ILE A 414 -14.00 23.32 7.76
CA ILE A 414 -14.09 22.63 6.47
C ILE A 414 -15.45 22.90 5.85
N THR A 415 -15.47 23.31 4.59
CA THR A 415 -16.67 23.50 3.78
C THR A 415 -16.64 22.54 2.59
N VAL A 416 -17.72 21.79 2.38
CA VAL A 416 -17.81 20.80 1.29
C VAL A 416 -19.23 20.69 0.76
N GLU A 417 -19.39 20.38 -0.52
CA GLU A 417 -20.68 19.97 -1.07
C GLU A 417 -20.96 18.51 -0.76
N GLY A 418 -22.12 18.20 -0.18
CA GLY A 418 -22.46 16.82 0.17
C GLY A 418 -23.78 16.62 0.89
N GLN A 419 -24.10 15.36 1.15
CA GLN A 419 -25.28 14.93 1.89
C GLN A 419 -24.88 14.46 3.29
N PHE A 420 -25.03 15.35 4.27
CA PHE A 420 -24.87 15.08 5.69
C PHE A 420 -26.20 15.36 6.42
N LYS A 421 -26.83 14.30 6.92
CA LYS A 421 -28.06 14.34 7.73
C LYS A 421 -27.72 14.20 9.22
N GLN A 422 -26.89 13.23 9.56
CA GLN A 422 -26.38 12.98 10.91
C GLN A 422 -24.86 12.84 10.83
N PRO A 423 -24.12 13.96 10.77
CA PRO A 423 -22.68 13.89 10.66
C PRO A 423 -22.04 13.39 11.96
N VAL A 424 -21.13 12.45 11.81
CA VAL A 424 -20.30 11.89 12.88
C VAL A 424 -18.83 12.07 12.54
N PHE A 425 -18.01 12.10 13.57
CA PHE A 425 -16.56 12.12 13.47
C PHE A 425 -16.01 10.74 13.81
N VAL A 426 -15.03 10.26 13.06
CA VAL A 426 -14.39 8.96 13.28
C VAL A 426 -12.89 9.11 13.36
N ASP A 427 -12.33 8.62 14.46
CA ASP A 427 -10.90 8.40 14.61
C ASP A 427 -10.53 7.06 13.95
N LEU A 428 -9.74 7.08 12.88
CA LEU A 428 -9.45 5.87 12.09
C LEU A 428 -8.40 4.95 12.72
N ILE A 429 -7.65 5.41 13.73
CA ILE A 429 -6.73 4.53 14.47
C ILE A 429 -7.52 3.66 15.44
N THR A 430 -8.37 4.29 16.25
CA THR A 430 -9.16 3.62 17.29
C THR A 430 -10.48 3.03 16.76
N GLY A 431 -10.99 3.56 15.65
CA GLY A 431 -12.31 3.25 15.10
C GLY A 431 -13.46 3.92 15.84
N LYS A 432 -13.20 4.74 16.87
CA LYS A 432 -14.26 5.36 17.67
C LYS A 432 -15.05 6.40 16.87
N VAL A 433 -16.36 6.40 17.06
CA VAL A 433 -17.31 7.27 16.35
C VAL A 433 -17.96 8.23 17.36
N TYR A 434 -18.01 9.51 17.01
CA TYR A 434 -18.52 10.57 17.88
C TYR A 434 -19.58 11.41 17.15
N ASP A 435 -20.62 11.83 17.85
CA ASP A 435 -21.58 12.82 17.32
C ASP A 435 -20.90 14.18 17.18
N ILE A 436 -21.04 14.83 16.02
CA ILE A 436 -20.61 16.23 15.87
C ILE A 436 -21.72 17.14 16.42
N PRO A 437 -21.42 17.99 17.42
CA PRO A 437 -22.40 18.91 18.00
C PRO A 437 -23.10 19.78 16.95
N LYS A 438 -24.40 20.03 17.13
CA LYS A 438 -25.22 20.67 16.10
C LYS A 438 -24.77 22.11 15.79
N GLU A 439 -24.23 22.79 16.78
CA GLU A 439 -23.65 24.12 16.71
C GLU A 439 -22.32 24.17 15.93
N GLN A 440 -21.66 23.03 15.73
CA GLN A 440 -20.40 22.93 15.00
C GLN A 440 -20.58 22.57 13.53
N TRP A 441 -21.81 22.57 13.02
CA TRP A 441 -22.03 22.47 11.58
C TRP A 441 -23.35 23.10 11.10
N SER A 442 -23.28 23.68 9.91
CA SER A 442 -24.41 24.30 9.23
C SER A 442 -24.51 23.82 7.79
N LYS A 443 -25.67 24.02 7.17
CA LYS A 443 -25.93 23.64 5.78
C LYS A 443 -26.67 24.76 5.06
N THR A 444 -26.12 25.18 3.92
CA THR A 444 -26.71 26.19 3.03
C THR A 444 -26.79 25.59 1.62
N GLY A 445 -27.99 25.25 1.16
CA GLY A 445 -28.17 24.50 -0.09
C GLY A 445 -27.49 23.12 -0.03
N LYS A 446 -26.55 22.87 -0.94
CA LYS A 446 -25.73 21.63 -0.97
C LYS A 446 -24.43 21.74 -0.17
N GLN A 447 -24.07 22.94 0.25
CA GLN A 447 -22.83 23.20 0.98
C GLN A 447 -23.05 22.96 2.46
N VAL A 448 -22.12 22.22 3.08
CA VAL A 448 -22.08 21.94 4.51
C VAL A 448 -20.76 22.48 5.05
N THR A 449 -20.83 23.22 6.15
CA THR A 449 -19.66 23.76 6.84
C THR A 449 -19.56 23.14 8.22
N PHE A 450 -18.41 22.58 8.54
CA PHE A 450 -18.02 22.09 9.86
C PHE A 450 -17.02 23.06 10.48
N THR A 451 -17.23 23.47 11.72
CA THR A 451 -16.38 24.43 12.43
C THR A 451 -15.71 23.78 13.62
N ALA A 452 -14.53 24.28 13.98
CA ALA A 452 -13.75 23.83 15.14
C ALA A 452 -13.49 22.31 15.19
N VAL A 453 -13.35 21.67 14.02
CA VAL A 453 -13.03 20.24 13.95
C VAL A 453 -11.58 20.03 14.42
N PRO A 454 -11.31 19.15 15.41
CA PRO A 454 -9.96 18.91 15.87
C PRO A 454 -9.21 18.03 14.86
N VAL A 455 -8.42 18.63 13.98
CA VAL A 455 -7.70 17.91 12.92
C VAL A 455 -6.32 17.49 13.45
N PRO A 456 -6.04 16.18 13.60
CA PRO A 456 -4.73 15.70 13.99
C PRO A 456 -3.81 15.53 12.78
N ASP A 457 -2.61 15.03 13.03
CA ASP A 457 -1.58 14.70 12.05
C ASP A 457 -1.75 13.27 11.50
N TYR A 458 -2.99 12.82 11.35
CA TYR A 458 -3.35 11.59 10.65
C TYR A 458 -4.82 11.64 10.22
N PRO A 459 -5.23 10.80 9.27
CA PRO A 459 -6.59 10.83 8.76
C PRO A 459 -7.63 10.54 9.84
N VAL A 460 -8.56 11.47 9.96
CA VAL A 460 -9.85 11.31 10.61
C VAL A 460 -10.94 11.50 9.57
N LEU A 461 -12.15 11.09 9.90
CA LEU A 461 -13.29 11.08 8.98
C LEU A 461 -14.42 11.93 9.55
N ILE A 462 -15.05 12.75 8.72
CA ILE A 462 -16.41 13.24 8.97
C ILE A 462 -17.32 12.52 7.98
N ALA A 463 -18.35 11.85 8.46
CA ALA A 463 -19.23 11.04 7.63
C ALA A 463 -20.69 11.28 8.01
N ASP A 464 -21.58 11.21 7.04
CA ASP A 464 -22.98 10.93 7.36
C ASP A 464 -23.09 9.53 7.98
N LYS A 465 -23.76 9.42 9.13
CA LYS A 465 -23.88 8.15 9.86
C LYS A 465 -24.45 7.02 8.99
N ALA A 466 -25.36 7.31 8.05
CA ALA A 466 -25.90 6.28 7.17
C ALA A 466 -24.85 5.74 6.16
N ALA A 467 -23.84 6.54 5.82
CA ALA A 467 -22.74 6.10 4.95
C ALA A 467 -21.83 5.05 5.62
N LEU A 468 -21.91 4.93 6.95
CA LEU A 468 -21.13 3.99 7.75
C LEU A 468 -21.90 2.70 8.09
N ALA A 469 -23.12 2.51 7.58
CA ALA A 469 -24.02 1.43 8.03
C ALA A 469 -23.45 0.00 7.88
N ALA A 470 -22.51 -0.23 6.97
CA ALA A 470 -21.86 -1.55 6.81
C ALA A 470 -20.80 -1.84 7.90
N VAL A 471 -20.37 -0.81 8.64
CA VAL A 471 -19.26 -0.87 9.59
C VAL A 471 -19.58 -0.18 10.92
N LEU A 472 -20.84 0.21 11.18
CA LEU A 472 -21.36 0.64 12.49
C LEU A 472 -22.23 -0.48 13.05
#